data_AF-A0A9D1UNP8-F1
#
_entry.id   AF-A0A9D1UNP8-F1
#
_cell.length_a   1.000
_cell.length_b   1.000
_cell.length_c   1.000
_cell.angle_alpha   90.00
_cell.angle_beta   90.00
_cell.angle_gamma   90.00
#
_symmetry.space_group_name_H-M   'P 1'
#
loop_
_entity.id
_entity.type
_entity.pdbx_description
1 polymer ?
#
loop_
_entity_poly.entity_id
_entity_poly.type
_entity_poly.pdbx_seq_one_letter_code
_entity_poly.pdbx_strand_id
1 'polypeptide(L)'
;MHQYTKKELVDLITGKLRRNFGRDVDEATSLHMFKACAMVLRDIMSERQMVTEDKVQRTHARQVHYLSLEFLMGRSLMKNAYNLGVVEPLKEAIESLGFSATDLFESEPDAGLGNGGLGRLAACYLDSMTTLDIPATGYSICYELGIFKQKIVDGQQVELADNWLGLGDAWLIPKMDETETVRFGGKVEDVWENGHHSIRHTGYDTVLAVPKDMEVAGYKTEHVNILRLWDAKSPVPVDMSLFSQGEYLKAVEQKAMAESISKILYPEDNHREGKALRLKQQYFFVSATVQSIVRKHRAEYGTLRNFHKKHVIQINDTHPTLVIPELMRILLDEEGYGWDEAWHIVTHTVAYTNHTVMAEALECWPQDLVSSLLPRIWQIIVEIAKRYQEELTTYFRGDMGRVEPMAVIWGGNVRMANLCICACYAVNGVSALHSDILKKDVFHDAYVRTPDKFKNVTNGIDHRRWLAECNPELDLLIKECCGGPKYLLHPEALKDLEKYKDDASVLERLAKIKRDNKMAFASYVAKESGIILNTDAMFDVQVKRL
;
A
#
# COMPACT_ATOMS: atom_id res chain seq x y z
N MET A 1 17.64 21.57 -2.43
CA MET A 1 16.27 21.85 -2.91
C MET A 1 16.23 23.13 -3.69
N HIS A 2 15.95 22.98 -4.98
CA HIS A 2 15.57 24.09 -5.86
C HIS A 2 14.34 24.80 -5.28
N GLN A 3 14.35 26.13 -5.30
CA GLN A 3 13.20 26.95 -4.87
C GLN A 3 12.44 27.39 -6.11
N TYR A 4 11.35 26.68 -6.42
CA TYR A 4 10.51 27.01 -7.56
C TYR A 4 9.78 28.33 -7.34
N THR A 5 9.93 29.24 -8.30
CA THR A 5 9.23 30.52 -8.34
C THR A 5 7.88 30.39 -9.03
N LYS A 6 6.98 31.33 -8.76
CA LYS A 6 5.71 31.48 -9.50
C LYS A 6 5.91 31.43 -11.01
N LYS A 7 6.90 32.18 -11.54
CA LYS A 7 7.15 32.28 -12.98
C LYS A 7 7.54 30.92 -13.58
N GLU A 8 8.45 30.20 -12.93
CA GLU A 8 8.85 28.87 -13.39
C GLU A 8 7.66 27.90 -13.40
N LEU A 9 6.82 27.91 -12.36
CA LEU A 9 5.64 27.05 -12.31
C LEU A 9 4.61 27.42 -13.37
N VAL A 10 4.39 28.71 -13.65
CA VAL A 10 3.55 29.16 -14.77
C VAL A 10 4.07 28.58 -16.09
N ASP A 11 5.36 28.74 -16.38
CA ASP A 11 5.97 28.25 -17.62
C ASP A 11 5.85 26.71 -17.76
N LEU A 12 6.08 25.98 -16.66
CA LEU A 12 5.95 24.52 -16.62
C LEU A 12 4.51 24.05 -16.82
N ILE A 13 3.55 24.69 -16.14
CA ILE A 13 2.11 24.36 -16.23
C ILE A 13 1.59 24.65 -17.63
N THR A 14 1.85 25.83 -18.18
CA THR A 14 1.47 26.17 -19.57
C THR A 14 2.14 25.22 -20.56
N GLY A 15 3.40 24.85 -20.32
CA GLY A 15 4.11 23.85 -21.10
C GLY A 15 3.43 22.47 -21.09
N LYS A 16 2.84 22.05 -19.97
CA LYS A 16 2.04 20.81 -19.88
C LYS A 16 0.69 20.94 -20.57
N LEU A 17 -0.01 22.05 -20.40
CA LEU A 17 -1.27 22.32 -21.11
C LEU A 17 -1.10 22.17 -22.63
N ARG A 18 -0.04 22.78 -23.18
CA ARG A 18 0.25 22.72 -24.62
C ARG A 18 0.68 21.33 -25.07
N ARG A 19 1.66 20.71 -24.39
CA ARG A 19 2.28 19.45 -24.85
C ARG A 19 1.43 18.21 -24.58
N ASN A 20 0.65 18.19 -23.49
CA ASN A 20 -0.12 17.02 -23.08
C ASN A 20 -1.60 17.13 -23.44
N PHE A 21 -2.15 18.34 -23.58
CA PHE A 21 -3.57 18.55 -23.84
C PHE A 21 -3.85 19.31 -25.15
N GLY A 22 -2.83 19.89 -25.80
CA GLY A 22 -3.02 20.67 -27.02
C GLY A 22 -3.84 21.94 -26.79
N ARG A 23 -3.75 22.54 -25.59
CA ARG A 23 -4.54 23.71 -25.18
C ARG A 23 -3.64 24.85 -24.71
N ASP A 24 -4.04 26.07 -25.04
CA ASP A 24 -3.59 27.27 -24.33
C ASP A 24 -4.41 27.50 -23.05
N VAL A 25 -3.96 28.44 -22.21
CA VAL A 25 -4.58 28.73 -20.90
C VAL A 25 -6.05 29.12 -21.06
N ASP A 26 -6.37 29.95 -22.05
CA ASP A 26 -7.73 30.47 -22.30
C ASP A 26 -8.73 29.37 -22.70
N GLU A 27 -8.25 28.22 -23.18
CA GLU A 27 -9.08 27.06 -23.55
C GLU A 27 -9.05 25.93 -22.49
N ALA A 28 -8.24 26.08 -21.44
CA ALA A 28 -8.07 25.05 -20.43
C ALA A 28 -9.32 24.99 -19.53
N THR A 29 -9.70 23.78 -19.14
CA THR A 29 -10.72 23.56 -18.10
C THR A 29 -10.01 23.31 -16.77
N SER A 30 -10.75 23.37 -15.65
CA SER A 30 -10.19 23.01 -14.34
C SER A 30 -9.58 21.60 -14.33
N LEU A 31 -10.14 20.66 -15.11
CA LEU A 31 -9.60 19.32 -15.29
C LEU A 31 -8.21 19.35 -15.94
N HIS A 32 -8.06 20.11 -17.04
CA HIS A 32 -6.77 20.26 -17.72
C HIS A 32 -5.75 20.94 -16.80
N MET A 33 -6.16 22.00 -16.09
CA MET A 33 -5.30 22.73 -15.17
C MET A 33 -4.83 21.84 -14.01
N PHE A 34 -5.74 21.08 -13.40
CA PHE A 34 -5.38 20.10 -12.37
C PHE A 34 -4.34 19.10 -12.89
N LYS A 35 -4.62 18.44 -14.01
CA LYS A 35 -3.72 17.40 -14.54
C LYS A 35 -2.37 17.99 -14.94
N ALA A 36 -2.33 19.22 -15.47
CA ALA A 36 -1.10 19.92 -15.75
C ALA A 36 -0.28 20.17 -14.47
N CYS A 37 -0.91 20.67 -13.39
CA CYS A 37 -0.24 20.87 -12.10
C CYS A 37 0.29 19.56 -11.51
N ALA A 38 -0.54 18.50 -11.51
CA ALA A 38 -0.13 17.17 -11.04
C ALA A 38 1.07 16.63 -11.83
N MET A 39 1.05 16.76 -13.16
CA MET A 39 2.17 16.35 -14.02
C MET A 39 3.43 17.18 -13.78
N VAL A 40 3.33 18.48 -13.46
CA VAL A 40 4.50 19.29 -13.10
C VAL A 40 5.13 18.81 -11.79
N LEU A 41 4.32 18.58 -10.75
CA LEU A 41 4.86 18.05 -9.48
C LEU A 41 5.45 16.65 -9.65
N ARG A 42 4.81 15.82 -10.50
CA ARG A 42 5.32 14.50 -10.86
C ARG A 42 6.66 14.58 -11.58
N ASP A 43 6.84 15.48 -12.55
CA ASP A 43 8.14 15.64 -13.22
C ASP A 43 9.25 15.98 -12.21
N ILE A 44 8.98 16.88 -11.26
CA ILE A 44 9.93 17.24 -10.18
C ILE A 44 10.28 16.01 -9.33
N MET A 45 9.28 15.20 -8.98
CA MET A 45 9.48 14.00 -8.18
C MET A 45 10.21 12.91 -8.97
N SER A 46 9.94 12.74 -10.27
CA SER A 46 10.64 11.77 -11.14
C SER A 46 12.13 12.07 -11.25
N GLU A 47 12.52 13.34 -11.43
CA GLU A 47 13.94 13.73 -11.44
C GLU A 47 14.63 13.37 -10.12
N ARG A 48 13.97 13.65 -8.99
CA ARG A 48 14.47 13.32 -7.64
C ARG A 48 14.51 11.80 -7.38
N GLN A 49 13.53 11.06 -7.90
CA GLN A 49 13.47 9.60 -7.78
C GLN A 49 14.64 8.94 -8.51
N MET A 50 15.00 9.42 -9.70
CA MET A 50 16.18 8.92 -10.43
C MET A 50 17.47 9.10 -9.62
N VAL A 51 17.65 10.27 -9.00
CA VAL A 51 18.81 10.54 -8.13
C VAL A 51 18.78 9.65 -6.88
N THR A 52 17.60 9.42 -6.31
CA THR A 52 17.41 8.53 -5.17
C THR A 52 17.80 7.09 -5.52
N GLU A 53 17.33 6.58 -6.66
CA GLU A 53 17.62 5.23 -7.12
C GLU A 53 19.11 5.03 -7.43
N ASP A 54 19.75 5.99 -8.13
CA ASP A 54 21.20 5.96 -8.40
C ASP A 54 22.02 5.96 -7.10
N LYS A 55 21.63 6.76 -6.09
CA LYS A 55 22.28 6.76 -4.77
C LYS A 55 22.14 5.39 -4.09
N VAL A 56 20.96 4.78 -4.13
CA VAL A 56 20.71 3.48 -3.51
C VAL A 56 21.53 2.38 -4.16
N GLN A 57 21.59 2.36 -5.49
CA GLN A 57 22.41 1.40 -6.25
C GLN A 57 23.91 1.59 -5.95
N ARG A 58 24.43 2.82 -6.04
CA ARG A 58 25.87 3.11 -5.79
C ARG A 58 26.31 2.78 -4.38
N THR A 59 25.45 2.97 -3.39
CA THR A 59 25.74 2.68 -1.98
C THR A 59 25.38 1.25 -1.58
N HIS A 60 24.74 0.49 -2.48
CA HIS A 60 24.15 -0.82 -2.22
C HIS A 60 23.33 -0.86 -0.92
N ALA A 61 22.57 0.22 -0.68
CA ALA A 61 21.78 0.39 0.53
C ALA A 61 20.68 -0.68 0.63
N ARG A 62 20.37 -1.10 1.86
CA ARG A 62 19.28 -2.05 2.10
C ARG A 62 17.94 -1.36 1.87
N GLN A 63 17.03 -2.04 1.18
CA GLN A 63 15.72 -1.52 0.79
C GLN A 63 14.58 -2.18 1.58
N VAL A 64 13.56 -1.40 1.91
CA VAL A 64 12.32 -1.87 2.55
C VAL A 64 11.22 -2.01 1.49
N HIS A 65 10.60 -3.18 1.43
CA HIS A 65 9.45 -3.45 0.56
C HIS A 65 8.22 -3.64 1.44
N TYR A 66 7.31 -2.67 1.44
CA TYR A 66 6.12 -2.69 2.28
C TYR A 66 4.91 -3.19 1.49
N LEU A 67 4.48 -4.41 1.77
CA LEU A 67 3.39 -5.07 1.04
C LEU A 67 2.09 -4.91 1.81
N SER A 68 1.12 -4.21 1.23
CA SER A 68 -0.21 -4.00 1.81
C SER A 68 -1.26 -4.01 0.70
N LEU A 69 -2.38 -4.70 0.92
CA LEU A 69 -3.52 -4.60 0.00
C LEU A 69 -4.17 -3.22 0.04
N GLU A 70 -3.90 -2.40 1.05
CA GLU A 70 -4.45 -1.04 1.12
C GLU A 70 -3.42 0.05 1.40
N PHE A 71 -3.62 1.19 0.74
CA PHE A 71 -2.95 2.47 0.94
C PHE A 71 -3.98 3.60 0.85
N LEU A 72 -4.33 4.22 1.97
CA LEU A 72 -5.27 5.34 2.00
C LEU A 72 -4.51 6.65 1.81
N MET A 73 -4.04 6.92 0.59
CA MET A 73 -3.17 8.06 0.27
C MET A 73 -3.87 9.42 0.45
N GLY A 74 -5.18 9.45 0.16
CA GLY A 74 -5.97 10.66 0.06
C GLY A 74 -5.61 11.47 -1.20
N ARG A 75 -5.97 12.76 -1.20
CA ARG A 75 -5.61 13.73 -2.24
C ARG A 75 -4.09 13.99 -2.26
N SER A 76 -3.48 14.03 -3.45
CA SER A 76 -2.03 14.08 -3.61
C SER A 76 -1.51 15.47 -3.98
N LEU A 77 -2.30 16.33 -4.63
CA LEU A 77 -1.80 17.60 -5.16
C LEU A 77 -1.28 18.53 -4.06
N MET A 78 -2.13 18.83 -3.07
CA MET A 78 -1.75 19.70 -1.94
C MET A 78 -0.63 19.08 -1.11
N LYS A 79 -0.70 17.78 -0.84
CA LYS A 79 0.28 17.04 -0.05
C LYS A 79 1.67 17.04 -0.70
N ASN A 80 1.76 16.75 -1.99
CA ASN A 80 3.03 16.76 -2.71
C ASN A 80 3.57 18.18 -2.84
N ALA A 81 2.73 19.18 -3.11
CA ALA A 81 3.14 20.59 -3.10
C ALA A 81 3.71 21.00 -1.73
N TYR A 82 3.10 20.55 -0.63
CA TYR A 82 3.56 20.79 0.73
C TYR A 82 4.94 20.18 1.00
N ASN A 83 5.11 18.89 0.70
CA ASN A 83 6.38 18.19 0.93
C ASN A 83 7.51 18.73 0.05
N LEU A 84 7.20 19.12 -1.19
CA LEU A 84 8.14 19.77 -2.11
C LEU A 84 8.46 21.23 -1.73
N GLY A 85 7.68 21.85 -0.85
CA GLY A 85 7.85 23.23 -0.43
C GLY A 85 7.40 24.26 -1.46
N VAL A 86 6.44 23.92 -2.32
CA VAL A 86 5.99 24.74 -3.46
C VAL A 86 4.53 25.17 -3.38
N VAL A 87 3.86 25.00 -2.23
CA VAL A 87 2.43 25.33 -2.06
C VAL A 87 2.10 26.76 -2.49
N GLU A 88 2.79 27.74 -1.90
CA GLU A 88 2.52 29.16 -2.17
C GLU A 88 2.83 29.56 -3.63
N PRO A 89 4.02 29.27 -4.21
CA PRO A 89 4.27 29.60 -5.60
C PRO A 89 3.33 28.85 -6.57
N LEU A 90 2.86 27.64 -6.22
CA LEU A 90 1.89 26.91 -7.03
C LEU A 90 0.50 27.59 -6.99
N LYS A 91 0.03 27.99 -5.80
CA LYS A 91 -1.22 28.76 -5.67
C LYS A 91 -1.16 30.04 -6.49
N GLU A 92 -0.10 30.83 -6.31
CA GLU A 92 0.09 32.08 -7.04
C GLU A 92 0.13 31.87 -8.57
N ALA A 93 0.76 30.78 -9.03
CA ALA A 93 0.82 30.42 -10.44
C ALA A 93 -0.57 30.11 -10.99
N ILE A 94 -1.32 29.23 -10.33
CA ILE A 94 -2.69 28.86 -10.69
C ILE A 94 -3.60 30.09 -10.75
N GLU A 95 -3.56 30.94 -9.73
CA GLU A 95 -4.37 32.16 -9.65
C GLU A 95 -4.02 33.16 -10.75
N SER A 96 -2.73 33.29 -11.08
CA SER A 96 -2.31 34.17 -12.18
C SER A 96 -2.72 33.68 -13.56
N LEU A 97 -3.03 32.40 -13.70
CA LEU A 97 -3.56 31.79 -14.91
C LEU A 97 -5.10 31.84 -14.97
N GLY A 98 -5.76 32.48 -14.00
CA GLY A 98 -7.21 32.68 -13.98
C GLY A 98 -8.01 31.54 -13.33
N PHE A 99 -7.37 30.63 -12.60
CA PHE A 99 -8.02 29.51 -11.92
C PHE A 99 -7.98 29.67 -10.39
N SER A 100 -8.94 29.06 -9.70
CA SER A 100 -8.97 29.01 -8.23
C SER A 100 -8.14 27.83 -7.72
N ALA A 101 -7.04 28.11 -7.01
CA ALA A 101 -6.20 27.06 -6.42
C ALA A 101 -6.98 26.21 -5.41
N THR A 102 -7.81 26.85 -4.58
CA THR A 102 -8.67 26.18 -3.60
C THR A 102 -9.64 25.21 -4.29
N ASP A 103 -10.32 25.63 -5.35
CA ASP A 103 -11.27 24.76 -6.05
C ASP A 103 -10.56 23.58 -6.73
N LEU A 104 -9.34 23.79 -7.26
CA LEU A 104 -8.56 22.71 -7.84
C LEU A 104 -8.14 21.67 -6.79
N PHE A 105 -7.65 22.11 -5.62
CA PHE A 105 -7.27 21.19 -4.54
C PHE A 105 -8.48 20.40 -4.01
N GLU A 106 -9.66 21.00 -3.97
CA GLU A 106 -10.90 20.33 -3.55
C GLU A 106 -11.50 19.41 -4.62
N SER A 107 -11.20 19.64 -5.90
CA SER A 107 -11.72 18.83 -7.01
C SER A 107 -11.06 17.44 -7.13
N GLU A 108 -9.91 17.23 -6.48
CA GLU A 108 -9.21 15.95 -6.52
C GLU A 108 -10.00 14.85 -5.79
N PRO A 109 -10.32 13.72 -6.46
CA PRO A 109 -10.84 12.56 -5.77
C PRO A 109 -9.73 11.90 -4.95
N ASP A 110 -10.09 11.36 -3.79
CA ASP A 110 -9.19 10.50 -3.03
C ASP A 110 -8.80 9.27 -3.86
N ALA A 111 -7.54 8.84 -3.75
CA ALA A 111 -7.13 7.60 -4.39
C ALA A 111 -7.84 6.40 -3.75
N GLY A 112 -8.69 5.71 -4.53
CA GLY A 112 -9.45 4.52 -4.12
C GLY A 112 -8.56 3.29 -3.95
N LEU A 113 -7.60 3.36 -3.02
CA LEU A 113 -6.55 2.35 -2.82
C LEU A 113 -6.57 1.78 -1.40
N GLY A 114 -7.49 2.19 -0.53
CA GLY A 114 -7.59 1.67 0.82
C GLY A 114 -8.94 1.92 1.48
N ASN A 115 -9.20 1.22 2.58
CA ASN A 115 -10.46 1.33 3.33
C ASN A 115 -10.26 2.01 4.69
N GLY A 116 -9.35 1.48 5.52
CA GLY A 116 -9.32 1.83 6.94
C GLY A 116 -7.96 2.23 7.49
N GLY A 117 -7.81 2.03 8.80
CA GLY A 117 -6.61 2.41 9.55
C GLY A 117 -5.35 1.67 9.12
N LEU A 118 -5.46 0.44 8.59
CA LEU A 118 -4.33 -0.34 8.08
C LEU A 118 -3.73 0.33 6.83
N GLY A 119 -4.56 0.79 5.91
CA GLY A 119 -4.15 1.50 4.70
C GLY A 119 -3.68 2.92 4.98
N ARG A 120 -4.28 3.59 5.95
CA ARG A 120 -3.80 4.92 6.37
C ARG A 120 -2.45 4.84 7.07
N LEU A 121 -2.22 3.81 7.87
CA LEU A 121 -0.90 3.53 8.44
C LEU A 121 0.15 3.31 7.35
N ALA A 122 -0.15 2.48 6.34
CA ALA A 122 0.75 2.23 5.22
C ALA A 122 1.13 3.53 4.48
N ALA A 123 0.16 4.42 4.25
CA ALA A 123 0.41 5.74 3.67
C ALA A 123 1.28 6.64 4.56
N CYS A 124 1.04 6.68 5.89
CA CYS A 124 1.85 7.42 6.84
C CYS A 124 3.28 6.88 6.95
N TYR A 125 3.46 5.56 6.86
CA TYR A 125 4.77 4.91 6.85
C TYR A 125 5.54 5.25 5.58
N LEU A 126 4.90 5.20 4.41
CA LEU A 126 5.57 5.56 3.16
C LEU A 126 6.02 7.02 3.17
N ASP A 127 5.17 7.95 3.62
CA ASP A 127 5.54 9.36 3.80
C ASP A 127 6.71 9.55 4.77
N SER A 128 6.71 8.82 5.88
CA SER A 128 7.75 8.90 6.90
C SER A 128 9.07 8.28 6.45
N MET A 129 9.03 7.13 5.78
CA MET A 129 10.23 6.51 5.18
C MET A 129 10.86 7.43 4.15
N THR A 130 10.05 8.08 3.31
CA THR A 130 10.58 9.07 2.36
C THR A 130 11.21 10.26 3.07
N THR A 131 10.52 10.81 4.08
CA THR A 131 11.02 11.97 4.84
C THR A 131 12.31 11.67 5.62
N LEU A 132 12.52 10.41 6.01
CA LEU A 132 13.72 9.95 6.73
C LEU A 132 14.82 9.41 5.81
N ASP A 133 14.70 9.60 4.50
CA ASP A 133 15.63 9.08 3.48
C ASP A 133 15.84 7.56 3.54
N ILE A 134 14.81 6.82 3.99
CA ILE A 134 14.83 5.36 4.02
C ILE A 134 14.41 4.86 2.63
N PRO A 135 15.27 4.11 1.91
CA PRO A 135 14.93 3.51 0.62
C PRO A 135 13.79 2.52 0.79
N ALA A 136 12.62 2.86 0.27
CA ALA A 136 11.43 2.04 0.44
C ALA A 136 10.54 2.05 -0.81
N THR A 137 9.86 0.93 -1.03
CA THR A 137 8.78 0.84 -2.02
C THR A 137 7.54 0.29 -1.33
N GLY A 138 6.43 1.00 -1.44
CA GLY A 138 5.11 0.46 -1.13
C GLY A 138 4.59 -0.35 -2.32
N TYR A 139 3.91 -1.46 -2.06
CA TYR A 139 3.29 -2.27 -3.12
C TYR A 139 1.82 -2.54 -2.81
N SER A 140 0.95 -2.36 -3.80
CA SER A 140 -0.47 -2.75 -3.73
C SER A 140 -1.04 -3.05 -5.14
N ILE A 141 -2.34 -3.30 -5.24
CA ILE A 141 -3.08 -3.42 -6.49
C ILE A 141 -3.61 -2.04 -6.90
N CYS A 142 -3.61 -1.76 -8.20
CA CYS A 142 -4.22 -0.55 -8.76
C CYS A 142 -5.74 -0.73 -8.87
N TYR A 143 -6.48 -0.61 -7.77
CA TYR A 143 -7.94 -0.75 -7.78
C TYR A 143 -8.61 0.34 -8.62
N GLU A 144 -9.47 -0.06 -9.55
CA GLU A 144 -10.23 0.84 -10.43
C GLU A 144 -11.29 1.63 -9.66
N LEU A 145 -11.99 0.97 -8.74
CA LEU A 145 -13.22 1.48 -8.12
C LEU A 145 -13.15 1.55 -6.59
N GLY A 146 -11.95 1.48 -6.00
CA GLY A 146 -11.77 1.49 -4.55
C GLY A 146 -12.56 0.41 -3.83
N ILE A 147 -13.18 0.77 -2.71
CA ILE A 147 -14.13 -0.08 -1.99
C ILE A 147 -15.56 0.21 -2.48
N PHE A 148 -16.08 1.39 -2.13
CA PHE A 148 -17.32 1.99 -2.62
C PHE A 148 -17.39 3.45 -2.16
N LYS A 149 -18.18 4.25 -2.88
CA LYS A 149 -18.61 5.58 -2.45
C LYS A 149 -19.94 5.45 -1.70
N GLN A 150 -19.94 5.77 -0.42
CA GLN A 150 -21.15 5.73 0.41
C GLN A 150 -22.09 6.87 0.04
N LYS A 151 -23.38 6.56 -0.08
CA LYS A 151 -24.47 7.54 -0.13
C LYS A 151 -25.56 7.13 0.85
N ILE A 152 -26.15 8.10 1.54
CA ILE A 152 -27.31 7.85 2.41
C ILE A 152 -28.59 8.22 1.64
N VAL A 153 -29.49 7.25 1.48
CA VAL A 153 -30.80 7.42 0.84
C VAL A 153 -31.84 6.85 1.79
N ASP A 154 -32.82 7.67 2.18
CA ASP A 154 -33.89 7.29 3.11
C ASP A 154 -33.37 6.66 4.43
N GLY A 155 -32.25 7.17 4.94
CA GLY A 155 -31.62 6.70 6.18
C GLY A 155 -30.82 5.40 6.05
N GLN A 156 -30.65 4.86 4.84
CA GLN A 156 -29.91 3.63 4.57
C GLN A 156 -28.66 3.89 3.72
N GLN A 157 -27.64 3.05 3.92
CA GLN A 157 -26.45 3.04 3.08
C GLN A 157 -26.77 2.47 1.69
N VAL A 158 -26.33 3.20 0.67
CA VAL A 158 -26.27 2.76 -0.73
C VAL A 158 -24.82 2.88 -1.18
N GLU A 159 -24.33 1.82 -1.82
CA GLU A 159 -22.95 1.70 -2.27
C GLU A 159 -22.86 2.01 -3.77
N LEU A 160 -22.04 2.99 -4.11
CA LEU A 160 -21.78 3.39 -5.50
C LEU A 160 -20.32 3.09 -5.86
N ALA A 161 -20.02 2.98 -7.15
CA ALA A 161 -18.65 2.81 -7.61
C ALA A 161 -17.79 4.07 -7.32
N ASP A 162 -16.60 3.88 -6.76
CA ASP A 162 -15.67 4.97 -6.43
C ASP A 162 -14.63 5.19 -7.54
N ASN A 163 -15.06 5.82 -8.64
CA ASN A 163 -14.20 6.05 -9.81
C ASN A 163 -13.28 7.28 -9.61
N TRP A 164 -12.07 7.03 -9.12
CA TRP A 164 -11.06 8.05 -8.84
C TRP A 164 -10.10 8.30 -10.03
N LEU A 165 -9.96 7.32 -10.93
CA LEU A 165 -8.94 7.33 -11.99
C LEU A 165 -9.12 8.44 -13.03
N GLY A 166 -10.30 9.07 -13.13
CA GLY A 166 -10.52 10.16 -14.08
C GLY A 166 -9.55 11.33 -13.91
N LEU A 167 -9.24 11.69 -12.66
CA LEU A 167 -8.22 12.70 -12.30
C LEU A 167 -6.97 12.07 -11.70
N GLY A 168 -7.13 11.01 -10.91
CA GLY A 168 -6.03 10.36 -10.20
C GLY A 168 -5.01 9.67 -11.10
N ASP A 169 -5.37 9.33 -12.34
CA ASP A 169 -4.45 8.79 -13.34
C ASP A 169 -3.26 9.71 -13.64
N ALA A 170 -3.38 11.02 -13.41
CA ALA A 170 -2.31 11.98 -13.59
C ALA A 170 -1.08 11.68 -12.71
N TRP A 171 -1.28 11.00 -11.57
CA TRP A 171 -0.22 10.61 -10.65
C TRP A 171 0.44 9.28 -11.00
N LEU A 172 -0.13 8.50 -11.93
CA LEU A 172 0.34 7.16 -12.26
C LEU A 172 1.29 7.18 -13.46
N ILE A 173 2.44 6.53 -13.30
CA ILE A 173 3.42 6.31 -14.37
C ILE A 173 3.43 4.82 -14.72
N PRO A 174 2.83 4.39 -15.85
CA PRO A 174 2.89 2.99 -16.27
C PRO A 174 4.30 2.61 -16.69
N LYS A 175 4.78 1.44 -16.26
CA LYS A 175 6.08 0.86 -16.65
C LYS A 175 5.86 -0.43 -17.43
N MET A 176 5.43 -0.29 -18.69
CA MET A 176 4.99 -1.41 -19.53
C MET A 176 6.10 -2.46 -19.76
N ASP A 177 7.36 -2.02 -19.81
CA ASP A 177 8.56 -2.84 -19.94
C ASP A 177 8.87 -3.69 -18.69
N GLU A 178 8.24 -3.37 -17.55
CA GLU A 178 8.35 -4.09 -16.30
C GLU A 178 7.14 -5.01 -16.01
N THR A 179 6.34 -5.32 -17.03
CA THR A 179 5.16 -6.19 -16.87
C THR A 179 5.57 -7.61 -16.46
N GLU A 180 4.98 -8.11 -15.37
CA GLU A 180 5.22 -9.46 -14.87
C GLU A 180 4.07 -10.40 -15.25
N THR A 181 4.35 -11.71 -15.31
CA THR A 181 3.35 -12.73 -15.68
C THR A 181 2.97 -13.56 -14.46
N VAL A 182 1.69 -13.57 -14.10
CA VAL A 182 1.16 -14.38 -12.99
C VAL A 182 0.33 -15.55 -13.52
N ARG A 183 0.53 -16.72 -12.92
CA ARG A 183 -0.10 -17.98 -13.34
C ARG A 183 -1.07 -18.51 -12.28
N PHE A 184 -2.24 -18.98 -12.71
CA PHE A 184 -3.27 -19.57 -11.85
C PHE A 184 -3.69 -20.95 -12.36
N GLY A 185 -3.99 -21.86 -11.45
CA GLY A 185 -4.44 -23.22 -11.77
C GLY A 185 -3.36 -24.06 -12.44
N GLY A 186 -3.78 -24.94 -13.34
CA GLY A 186 -2.90 -25.86 -14.06
C GLY A 186 -2.44 -27.07 -13.25
N LYS A 187 -1.46 -27.78 -13.80
CA LYS A 187 -0.87 -29.01 -13.25
C LYS A 187 0.63 -28.87 -13.12
N VAL A 188 1.17 -29.41 -12.03
CA VAL A 188 2.59 -29.36 -11.68
C VAL A 188 3.13 -30.77 -11.68
N GLU A 189 4.19 -31.01 -12.45
CA GLU A 189 4.82 -32.31 -12.62
C GLU A 189 6.31 -32.22 -12.31
N ASP A 190 6.83 -33.17 -11.55
CA ASP A 190 8.27 -33.34 -11.33
C ASP A 190 8.92 -33.95 -12.56
N VAL A 191 9.97 -33.28 -13.05
CA VAL A 191 10.76 -33.73 -14.21
C VAL A 191 12.19 -33.96 -13.77
N TRP A 192 12.67 -35.19 -13.97
CA TRP A 192 14.03 -35.59 -13.68
C TRP A 192 14.78 -35.82 -14.98
N GLU A 193 15.68 -34.91 -15.34
CA GLU A 193 16.49 -34.97 -16.56
C GLU A 193 17.97 -34.82 -16.21
N ASN A 194 18.81 -35.75 -16.67
CA ASN A 194 20.27 -35.76 -16.42
C ASN A 194 20.67 -35.66 -14.93
N GLY A 195 19.83 -36.21 -14.02
CA GLY A 195 20.04 -36.13 -12.57
C GLY A 195 19.68 -34.78 -11.95
N HIS A 196 19.14 -33.84 -12.73
CA HIS A 196 18.59 -32.57 -12.25
C HIS A 196 17.07 -32.65 -12.12
N HIS A 197 16.56 -32.18 -10.98
CA HIS A 197 15.13 -32.06 -10.71
C HIS A 197 14.64 -30.70 -11.17
N SER A 198 13.54 -30.68 -11.91
CA SER A 198 12.87 -29.46 -12.36
C SER A 198 11.36 -29.60 -12.25
N ILE A 199 10.66 -28.47 -12.20
CA ILE A 199 9.21 -28.43 -12.09
C ILE A 199 8.61 -27.98 -13.43
N ARG A 200 7.71 -28.80 -13.98
CA ARG A 200 6.93 -28.45 -15.17
C ARG A 200 5.52 -28.05 -14.77
N HIS A 201 5.15 -26.80 -15.04
CA HIS A 201 3.79 -26.27 -14.80
C HIS A 201 3.09 -26.10 -16.15
N THR A 202 1.92 -26.72 -16.34
CA THR A 202 1.15 -26.69 -17.61
C THR A 202 -0.33 -26.43 -17.36
N GLY A 203 -1.06 -25.98 -18.39
CA GLY A 203 -2.52 -25.81 -18.33
C GLY A 203 -3.01 -24.73 -17.35
N TYR A 204 -2.16 -23.73 -17.05
CA TYR A 204 -2.50 -22.61 -16.18
C TYR A 204 -3.13 -21.45 -16.96
N ASP A 205 -3.97 -20.67 -16.27
CA ASP A 205 -4.42 -19.37 -16.73
C ASP A 205 -3.34 -18.31 -16.49
N THR A 206 -3.25 -17.33 -17.38
CA THR A 206 -2.23 -16.29 -17.32
C THR A 206 -2.86 -14.91 -17.17
N VAL A 207 -2.32 -14.11 -16.25
CA VAL A 207 -2.68 -12.69 -16.06
C VAL A 207 -1.40 -11.86 -16.12
N LEU A 208 -1.45 -10.75 -16.84
CA LEU A 208 -0.36 -9.78 -16.87
C LEU A 208 -0.52 -8.79 -15.71
N ALA A 209 0.57 -8.53 -15.00
CA ALA A 209 0.63 -7.53 -13.95
C ALA A 209 1.41 -6.32 -14.47
N VAL A 210 0.70 -5.27 -14.87
CA VAL A 210 1.29 -4.03 -15.38
C VAL A 210 1.54 -3.08 -14.20
N PRO A 211 2.80 -2.73 -13.90
CA PRO A 211 3.11 -1.80 -12.82
C PRO A 211 2.78 -0.36 -13.20
N LYS A 212 2.17 0.36 -12.26
CA LYS A 212 1.95 1.80 -12.29
C LYS A 212 2.55 2.41 -11.04
N ASP A 213 3.58 3.22 -11.21
CA ASP A 213 4.28 3.86 -10.10
C ASP A 213 3.60 5.20 -9.76
N MET A 214 3.33 5.40 -8.47
CA MET A 214 2.92 6.67 -7.87
C MET A 214 4.06 7.17 -6.98
N GLU A 215 4.63 8.32 -7.30
CA GLU A 215 5.73 8.89 -6.54
C GLU A 215 5.25 9.55 -5.25
N VAL A 216 6.08 9.48 -4.21
CA VAL A 216 5.78 10.05 -2.90
C VAL A 216 6.93 10.98 -2.51
N ALA A 217 6.64 12.29 -2.45
CA ALA A 217 7.59 13.28 -1.95
C ALA A 217 7.74 13.21 -0.43
N GLY A 218 8.97 13.35 0.07
CA GLY A 218 9.29 13.48 1.49
C GLY A 218 9.37 14.95 1.91
N TYR A 219 9.12 15.23 3.19
CA TYR A 219 9.19 16.59 3.71
C TYR A 219 10.65 17.04 3.88
N LYS A 220 11.01 18.16 3.24
CA LYS A 220 12.35 18.77 3.32
C LYS A 220 13.51 17.84 2.93
N THR A 221 13.28 16.95 1.98
CA THR A 221 14.31 16.08 1.40
C THR A 221 14.20 16.02 -0.13
N GLU A 222 15.30 15.66 -0.78
CA GLU A 222 15.33 15.28 -2.19
C GLU A 222 14.97 13.79 -2.39
N HIS A 223 14.90 13.01 -1.31
CA HIS A 223 14.56 11.59 -1.39
C HIS A 223 13.10 11.41 -1.84
N VAL A 224 12.89 10.54 -2.82
CA VAL A 224 11.56 10.17 -3.33
C VAL A 224 11.46 8.65 -3.38
N ASN A 225 10.47 8.12 -2.68
CA ASN A 225 10.08 6.71 -2.77
C ASN A 225 8.86 6.57 -3.68
N ILE A 226 8.52 5.33 -4.02
CA ILE A 226 7.38 5.02 -4.88
C ILE A 226 6.38 4.09 -4.17
N LEU A 227 5.11 4.25 -4.53
CA LEU A 227 4.06 3.25 -4.36
C LEU A 227 3.83 2.60 -5.72
N ARG A 228 4.23 1.34 -5.87
CA ARG A 228 4.01 0.55 -7.09
C ARG A 228 2.66 -0.17 -7.00
N LEU A 229 1.80 0.10 -7.98
CA LEU A 229 0.44 -0.45 -8.07
C LEU A 229 0.33 -1.40 -9.25
N TRP A 230 -0.16 -2.62 -9.03
CA TRP A 230 -0.31 -3.62 -10.09
C TRP A 230 -1.71 -3.56 -10.72
N ASP A 231 -1.77 -3.28 -12.03
CA ASP A 231 -2.99 -3.33 -12.84
C ASP A 231 -3.07 -4.69 -13.55
N ALA A 232 -4.16 -5.43 -13.33
CA ALA A 232 -4.36 -6.73 -13.93
C ALA A 232 -4.85 -6.58 -15.38
N LYS A 233 -4.19 -7.25 -16.31
CA LYS A 233 -4.56 -7.27 -17.73
C LYS A 233 -4.58 -8.69 -18.27
N SER A 234 -5.49 -8.92 -19.22
CA SER A 234 -5.48 -10.17 -19.98
C SER A 234 -4.34 -10.16 -21.00
N PRO A 235 -3.57 -11.26 -21.12
CA PRO A 235 -2.63 -11.44 -22.22
C PRO A 235 -3.32 -11.71 -23.56
N VAL A 236 -4.57 -12.19 -23.52
CA VAL A 236 -5.35 -12.52 -24.71
C VAL A 236 -6.19 -11.31 -25.13
N PRO A 237 -6.10 -10.85 -26.39
CA PRO A 237 -6.99 -9.83 -26.92
C PRO A 237 -8.42 -10.36 -27.07
N VAL A 238 -9.35 -9.50 -27.47
CA VAL A 238 -10.74 -9.90 -27.77
C VAL A 238 -10.75 -10.98 -28.85
N ASP A 239 -11.55 -12.03 -28.66
CA ASP A 239 -11.72 -13.08 -29.68
C ASP A 239 -12.53 -12.53 -30.86
N MET A 240 -11.82 -12.22 -31.95
CA MET A 240 -12.43 -11.64 -33.16
C MET A 240 -13.40 -12.61 -33.85
N SER A 241 -13.24 -13.92 -33.70
CA SER A 241 -14.15 -14.91 -34.28
C SER A 241 -15.50 -14.87 -33.57
N LEU A 242 -15.49 -14.93 -32.23
CA LEU A 242 -16.70 -14.79 -31.42
C LEU A 242 -17.34 -13.40 -31.61
N PHE A 243 -16.53 -12.35 -31.70
CA PHE A 243 -17.01 -10.99 -31.93
C PHE A 243 -17.72 -10.86 -33.28
N SER A 244 -17.14 -11.40 -34.36
CA SER A 244 -17.75 -11.40 -35.70
C SER A 244 -19.02 -12.25 -35.78
N GLN A 245 -19.19 -13.23 -34.89
CA GLN A 245 -20.40 -14.05 -34.77
C GLN A 245 -21.49 -13.39 -33.91
N GLY A 246 -21.25 -12.18 -33.38
CA GLY A 246 -22.18 -11.48 -32.50
C GLY A 246 -22.15 -11.96 -31.04
N GLU A 247 -21.22 -12.84 -30.67
CA GLU A 247 -21.05 -13.37 -29.32
C GLU A 247 -20.16 -12.46 -28.45
N TYR A 248 -20.53 -11.18 -28.37
CA TYR A 248 -19.69 -10.12 -27.78
C TYR A 248 -19.26 -10.38 -26.34
N LEU A 249 -20.16 -10.92 -25.50
CA LEU A 249 -19.85 -11.21 -24.09
C LEU A 249 -18.80 -12.32 -23.94
N LYS A 250 -18.91 -13.39 -24.73
CA LYS A 250 -17.92 -14.48 -24.72
C LYS A 250 -16.59 -14.01 -25.28
N ALA A 251 -16.62 -13.15 -26.29
CA ALA A 251 -15.42 -12.58 -26.90
C ALA A 251 -14.54 -11.78 -25.90
N VAL A 252 -15.12 -11.28 -24.80
CA VAL A 252 -14.43 -10.49 -23.77
C VAL A 252 -14.34 -11.18 -22.41
N GLU A 253 -14.84 -12.42 -22.27
CA GLU A 253 -14.97 -13.11 -20.98
C GLU A 253 -13.62 -13.27 -20.27
N GLN A 254 -12.62 -13.85 -20.95
CA GLN A 254 -11.28 -14.02 -20.39
C GLN A 254 -10.65 -12.69 -19.97
N LYS A 255 -10.91 -11.64 -20.76
CA LYS A 255 -10.45 -10.29 -20.45
C LYS A 255 -11.10 -9.76 -19.17
N ALA A 256 -12.41 -9.87 -19.06
CA ALA A 256 -13.16 -9.43 -17.88
C ALA A 256 -12.74 -10.20 -16.61
N MET A 257 -12.51 -11.51 -16.71
CA MET A 257 -12.06 -12.32 -15.58
C MET A 257 -10.67 -11.90 -15.07
N ALA A 258 -9.71 -11.64 -15.97
CA ALA A 258 -8.38 -11.17 -15.59
C ALA A 258 -8.43 -9.77 -14.94
N GLU A 259 -9.18 -8.84 -15.55
CA GLU A 259 -9.27 -7.46 -15.09
C GLU A 259 -10.08 -7.33 -13.77
N SER A 260 -10.92 -8.32 -13.43
CA SER A 260 -11.68 -8.33 -12.16
C SER A 260 -10.78 -8.30 -10.92
N ILE A 261 -9.55 -8.79 -11.01
CA ILE A 261 -8.57 -8.83 -9.93
C ILE A 261 -8.26 -7.42 -9.41
N SER A 262 -8.18 -6.41 -10.29
CA SER A 262 -7.88 -5.03 -9.92
C SER A 262 -9.10 -4.10 -9.97
N LYS A 263 -10.32 -4.63 -9.89
CA LYS A 263 -11.54 -3.80 -9.89
C LYS A 263 -11.84 -3.18 -8.54
N ILE A 264 -12.07 -4.01 -7.52
CA ILE A 264 -12.51 -3.57 -6.19
C ILE A 264 -11.62 -4.11 -5.08
N LEU A 265 -11.46 -3.33 -4.02
CA LEU A 265 -10.80 -3.70 -2.78
C LEU A 265 -11.75 -4.52 -1.89
N TYR A 266 -11.28 -5.66 -1.39
CA TYR A 266 -12.05 -6.59 -0.54
C TYR A 266 -13.42 -6.98 -1.12
N PRO A 267 -13.44 -7.72 -2.26
CA PRO A 267 -14.70 -8.29 -2.75
C PRO A 267 -15.34 -9.18 -1.68
N GLU A 268 -16.67 -9.23 -1.65
CA GLU A 268 -17.40 -10.15 -0.76
C GLU A 268 -16.92 -11.59 -0.96
N ASP A 269 -16.66 -12.29 0.15
CA ASP A 269 -16.13 -13.65 0.17
C ASP A 269 -16.99 -14.63 0.99
N ASN A 270 -18.27 -14.31 1.15
CA ASN A 270 -19.27 -15.20 1.76
C ASN A 270 -19.59 -16.43 0.88
N HIS A 271 -19.17 -16.44 -0.39
CA HIS A 271 -19.30 -17.53 -1.35
C HIS A 271 -17.95 -17.97 -1.94
N ARG A 272 -17.89 -19.13 -2.60
CA ARG A 272 -16.64 -19.77 -3.06
C ARG A 272 -15.90 -18.93 -4.09
N GLU A 273 -16.62 -18.32 -5.02
CA GLU A 273 -16.06 -17.49 -6.09
C GLU A 273 -15.44 -16.20 -5.52
N GLY A 274 -16.06 -15.62 -4.49
CA GLY A 274 -15.53 -14.47 -3.76
C GLY A 274 -14.23 -14.80 -3.04
N LYS A 275 -14.19 -15.94 -2.33
CA LYS A 275 -12.95 -16.48 -1.73
C LYS A 275 -11.86 -16.72 -2.77
N ALA A 276 -12.22 -17.31 -3.91
CA ALA A 276 -11.28 -17.55 -5.01
C ALA A 276 -10.74 -16.22 -5.58
N LEU A 277 -11.58 -15.21 -5.77
CA LEU A 277 -11.15 -13.89 -6.25
C LEU A 277 -10.22 -13.20 -5.24
N ARG A 278 -10.53 -13.22 -3.94
CA ARG A 278 -9.68 -12.65 -2.90
C ARG A 278 -8.31 -13.35 -2.83
N LEU A 279 -8.27 -14.68 -2.95
CA LEU A 279 -7.01 -15.43 -3.03
C LEU A 279 -6.24 -15.11 -4.33
N LYS A 280 -6.95 -14.96 -5.47
CA LYS A 280 -6.34 -14.50 -6.74
C LYS A 280 -5.73 -13.11 -6.60
N GLN A 281 -6.40 -12.17 -5.95
CA GLN A 281 -5.88 -10.83 -5.67
C GLN A 281 -4.58 -10.89 -4.87
N GLN A 282 -4.59 -11.62 -3.75
CA GLN A 282 -3.40 -11.76 -2.90
C GLN A 282 -2.23 -12.37 -3.66
N TYR A 283 -2.45 -13.47 -4.39
CA TYR A 283 -1.37 -14.11 -5.13
C TYR A 283 -0.92 -13.30 -6.35
N PHE A 284 -1.82 -12.64 -7.08
CA PHE A 284 -1.49 -11.71 -8.17
C PHE A 284 -0.54 -10.62 -7.67
N PHE A 285 -0.96 -9.95 -6.61
CA PHE A 285 -0.20 -8.91 -5.95
C PHE A 285 1.18 -9.39 -5.51
N VAL A 286 1.23 -10.52 -4.80
CA VAL A 286 2.46 -11.08 -4.26
C VAL A 286 3.41 -11.53 -5.38
N SER A 287 2.92 -12.33 -6.33
CA SER A 287 3.77 -12.91 -7.37
C SER A 287 4.38 -11.83 -8.25
N ALA A 288 3.60 -10.85 -8.70
CA ALA A 288 4.12 -9.71 -9.45
C ALA A 288 5.19 -8.93 -8.66
N THR A 289 4.93 -8.69 -7.37
CA THR A 289 5.86 -7.97 -6.49
C THR A 289 7.18 -8.71 -6.31
N VAL A 290 7.14 -10.00 -5.99
CA VAL A 290 8.36 -10.80 -5.75
C VAL A 290 9.16 -10.96 -7.04
N GLN A 291 8.50 -11.25 -8.17
CA GLN A 291 9.14 -11.33 -9.48
C GLN A 291 9.87 -10.01 -9.82
N SER A 292 9.20 -8.87 -9.60
CA SER A 292 9.78 -7.55 -9.86
C SER A 292 11.03 -7.27 -9.01
N ILE A 293 10.98 -7.55 -7.70
CA ILE A 293 12.12 -7.35 -6.79
C ILE A 293 13.27 -8.30 -7.17
N VAL A 294 12.97 -9.58 -7.41
CA VAL A 294 13.96 -10.59 -7.79
C VAL A 294 14.63 -10.25 -9.11
N ARG A 295 13.87 -9.85 -10.14
CA ARG A 295 14.41 -9.46 -11.44
C ARG A 295 15.40 -8.31 -11.32
N LYS A 296 15.05 -7.26 -10.56
CA LYS A 296 15.94 -6.12 -10.30
C LYS A 296 17.18 -6.55 -9.53
N HIS A 297 17.03 -7.33 -8.47
CA HIS A 297 18.15 -7.85 -7.68
C HIS A 297 19.10 -8.71 -8.52
N ARG A 298 18.56 -9.63 -9.34
CA ARG A 298 19.34 -10.50 -10.21
C ARG A 298 20.14 -9.68 -11.24
N ALA A 299 19.54 -8.65 -11.81
CA ALA A 299 20.21 -7.75 -12.75
C ALA A 299 21.36 -6.96 -12.08
N GLU A 300 21.20 -6.57 -10.81
CA GLU A 300 22.21 -5.79 -10.08
C GLU A 300 23.35 -6.67 -9.51
N TYR A 301 23.02 -7.81 -8.91
CA TYR A 301 23.96 -8.62 -8.12
C TYR A 301 24.37 -9.94 -8.77
N GLY A 302 23.67 -10.40 -9.82
CA GLY A 302 23.95 -11.65 -10.53
C GLY A 302 23.65 -12.94 -9.73
N THR A 303 23.11 -12.84 -8.51
CA THR A 303 22.74 -13.97 -7.65
C THR A 303 21.62 -13.54 -6.69
N LEU A 304 20.85 -14.48 -6.15
CA LEU A 304 19.90 -14.22 -5.06
C LEU A 304 20.44 -14.62 -3.67
N ARG A 305 21.67 -15.14 -3.58
CA ARG A 305 22.25 -15.60 -2.30
C ARG A 305 22.40 -14.50 -1.24
N ASN A 306 22.59 -13.27 -1.67
CA ASN A 306 22.69 -12.08 -0.81
C ASN A 306 21.36 -11.30 -0.70
N PHE A 307 20.24 -11.83 -1.19
CA PHE A 307 18.93 -11.15 -1.23
C PHE A 307 18.50 -10.60 0.13
N HIS A 308 18.55 -11.43 1.18
CA HIS A 308 18.20 -11.06 2.55
C HIS A 308 19.06 -9.92 3.15
N LYS A 309 20.27 -9.71 2.60
CA LYS A 309 21.17 -8.62 3.02
C LYS A 309 20.80 -7.29 2.38
N LYS A 310 20.11 -7.32 1.23
CA LYS A 310 19.75 -6.15 0.43
C LYS A 310 18.28 -5.77 0.55
N HIS A 311 17.42 -6.70 0.94
CA HIS A 311 15.99 -6.48 1.01
C HIS A 311 15.41 -6.89 2.37
N VAL A 312 14.42 -6.14 2.81
CA VAL A 312 13.45 -6.52 3.85
C VAL A 312 12.07 -6.46 3.22
N ILE A 313 11.29 -7.52 3.36
CA ILE A 313 9.89 -7.54 2.94
C ILE A 313 9.03 -7.50 4.20
N GLN A 314 8.27 -6.42 4.38
CA GLN A 314 7.31 -6.28 5.47
C GLN A 314 5.93 -6.69 4.97
N ILE A 315 5.35 -7.70 5.62
CA ILE A 315 3.98 -8.15 5.42
C ILE A 315 3.06 -7.36 6.37
N ASN A 316 2.14 -6.60 5.78
CA ASN A 316 1.11 -5.85 6.51
C ASN A 316 -0.18 -6.68 6.66
N ASP A 317 -0.40 -7.24 7.85
CA ASP A 317 -1.41 -8.27 8.14
C ASP A 317 -1.19 -9.57 7.34
N THR A 318 -2.13 -10.51 7.30
CA THR A 318 -1.92 -11.81 6.63
C THR A 318 -2.10 -11.81 5.11
N HIS A 319 -2.59 -10.72 4.51
CA HIS A 319 -2.91 -10.69 3.07
C HIS A 319 -1.71 -11.02 2.15
N PRO A 320 -0.49 -10.50 2.39
CA PRO A 320 0.68 -10.81 1.58
C PRO A 320 1.42 -12.09 1.99
N THR A 321 0.87 -12.95 2.86
CA THR A 321 1.59 -14.13 3.42
C THR A 321 2.21 -15.02 2.33
N LEU A 322 1.57 -15.11 1.16
CA LEU A 322 2.07 -15.91 0.04
C LEU A 322 3.44 -15.46 -0.49
N VAL A 323 3.99 -14.31 -0.07
CA VAL A 323 5.36 -13.90 -0.40
C VAL A 323 6.39 -14.93 0.06
N ILE A 324 6.10 -15.63 1.15
CA ILE A 324 6.94 -16.68 1.72
C ILE A 324 7.08 -17.84 0.70
N PRO A 325 6.00 -18.55 0.34
CA PRO A 325 6.10 -19.67 -0.60
C PRO A 325 6.40 -19.22 -2.05
N GLU A 326 6.05 -18.00 -2.47
CA GLU A 326 6.42 -17.52 -3.82
C GLU A 326 7.92 -17.24 -3.94
N LEU A 327 8.54 -16.62 -2.93
CA LEU A 327 10.00 -16.44 -2.93
C LEU A 327 10.72 -17.79 -2.86
N MET A 328 10.19 -18.75 -2.08
CA MET A 328 10.67 -20.14 -2.12
C MET A 328 10.55 -20.73 -3.53
N ARG A 329 9.41 -20.55 -4.22
CA ARG A 329 9.19 -21.07 -5.58
C ARG A 329 10.24 -20.57 -6.55
N ILE A 330 10.53 -19.26 -6.55
CA ILE A 330 11.53 -18.69 -7.45
C ILE A 330 12.94 -19.23 -7.13
N LEU A 331 13.31 -19.28 -5.84
CA LEU A 331 14.62 -19.77 -5.41
C LEU A 331 14.83 -21.26 -5.72
N LEU A 332 13.78 -22.09 -5.59
CA LEU A 332 13.85 -23.52 -5.88
C LEU A 332 13.77 -23.79 -7.39
N ASP A 333 12.71 -23.29 -8.03
CA ASP A 333 12.30 -23.76 -9.35
C ASP A 333 13.01 -23.01 -10.48
N GLU A 334 13.38 -21.74 -10.27
CA GLU A 334 14.03 -20.91 -11.30
C GLU A 334 15.53 -20.75 -11.08
N GLU A 335 15.96 -20.62 -9.83
CA GLU A 335 17.38 -20.48 -9.48
C GLU A 335 18.07 -21.82 -9.21
N GLY A 336 17.31 -22.90 -8.97
CA GLY A 336 17.84 -24.23 -8.69
C GLY A 336 18.52 -24.36 -7.32
N TYR A 337 18.16 -23.54 -6.33
CA TYR A 337 18.75 -23.62 -4.99
C TYR A 337 18.19 -24.81 -4.21
N GLY A 338 18.95 -25.30 -3.24
CA GLY A 338 18.46 -26.30 -2.28
C GLY A 338 17.47 -25.70 -1.28
N TRP A 339 16.62 -26.54 -0.70
CA TRP A 339 15.60 -26.12 0.28
C TRP A 339 16.17 -25.29 1.42
N ASP A 340 17.21 -25.77 2.08
CA ASP A 340 17.74 -25.13 3.29
C ASP A 340 18.34 -23.74 2.99
N GLU A 341 18.96 -23.59 1.83
CA GLU A 341 19.50 -22.31 1.37
C GLU A 341 18.39 -21.32 1.00
N ALA A 342 17.38 -21.78 0.25
CA ALA A 342 16.22 -20.96 -0.08
C ALA A 342 15.47 -20.52 1.18
N TRP A 343 15.25 -21.45 2.12
CA TRP A 343 14.58 -21.18 3.39
C TRP A 343 15.38 -20.20 4.26
N HIS A 344 16.71 -20.31 4.30
CA HIS A 344 17.55 -19.32 4.97
C HIS A 344 17.34 -17.91 4.40
N ILE A 345 17.35 -17.76 3.07
CA ILE A 345 17.11 -16.46 2.42
C ILE A 345 15.72 -15.92 2.78
N VAL A 346 14.67 -16.73 2.64
CA VAL A 346 13.29 -16.30 2.92
C VAL A 346 13.13 -15.88 4.38
N THR A 347 13.58 -16.72 5.31
CA THR A 347 13.43 -16.46 6.75
C THR A 347 14.19 -15.23 7.22
N HIS A 348 15.27 -14.82 6.55
CA HIS A 348 16.04 -13.61 6.88
C HIS A 348 15.59 -12.36 6.10
N THR A 349 14.64 -12.50 5.18
CA THR A 349 14.10 -11.41 4.36
C THR A 349 12.78 -10.88 4.89
N VAL A 350 11.91 -11.77 5.38
CA VAL A 350 10.48 -11.47 5.59
C VAL A 350 10.15 -11.21 7.06
N ALA A 351 9.40 -10.14 7.33
CA ALA A 351 8.86 -9.78 8.65
C ALA A 351 7.33 -9.56 8.59
N TYR A 352 6.64 -9.78 9.71
CA TYR A 352 5.18 -9.76 9.79
C TYR A 352 4.65 -8.79 10.85
N THR A 353 3.75 -7.90 10.46
CA THR A 353 2.94 -7.10 11.38
C THR A 353 1.55 -7.67 11.52
N ASN A 354 1.13 -8.00 12.75
CA ASN A 354 -0.23 -8.38 13.05
C ASN A 354 -1.05 -7.15 13.52
N HIS A 355 -2.28 -7.03 13.02
CA HIS A 355 -3.20 -5.92 13.33
C HIS A 355 -4.48 -6.35 14.05
N THR A 356 -4.60 -7.61 14.46
CA THR A 356 -5.81 -8.16 15.09
C THR A 356 -5.51 -9.11 16.23
N VAL A 357 -6.24 -8.94 17.34
CA VAL A 357 -6.22 -9.86 18.49
C VAL A 357 -7.31 -10.93 18.40
N MET A 358 -8.25 -10.80 17.45
CA MET A 358 -9.35 -11.75 17.27
C MET A 358 -8.83 -12.94 16.46
N ALA A 359 -8.68 -14.10 17.10
CA ALA A 359 -8.14 -15.30 16.47
C ALA A 359 -9.02 -15.76 15.29
N GLU A 360 -10.33 -15.56 15.38
CA GLU A 360 -11.32 -15.82 14.33
C GLU A 360 -11.17 -14.92 13.10
N ALA A 361 -10.53 -13.76 13.23
CA ALA A 361 -10.27 -12.85 12.13
C ALA A 361 -8.95 -13.17 11.40
N LEU A 362 -8.15 -14.12 11.90
CA LEU A 362 -6.92 -14.55 11.25
C LEU A 362 -7.24 -15.39 10.02
N GLU A 363 -6.71 -14.96 8.87
CA GLU A 363 -7.12 -15.50 7.59
C GLU A 363 -6.77 -17.00 7.44
N CYS A 364 -7.76 -17.79 7.07
CA CYS A 364 -7.65 -19.22 6.82
C CYS A 364 -8.22 -19.56 5.45
N TRP A 365 -7.48 -20.31 4.65
CA TRP A 365 -7.88 -20.71 3.31
C TRP A 365 -8.17 -22.21 3.22
N PRO A 366 -9.29 -22.64 2.61
CA PRO A 366 -9.54 -24.06 2.34
C PRO A 366 -8.41 -24.68 1.51
N GLN A 367 -7.94 -25.86 1.90
CA GLN A 367 -6.83 -26.54 1.21
C GLN A 367 -7.16 -26.88 -0.25
N ASP A 368 -8.40 -27.27 -0.55
CA ASP A 368 -8.84 -27.56 -1.92
C ASP A 368 -8.79 -26.31 -2.80
N LEU A 369 -9.12 -25.14 -2.24
CA LEU A 369 -9.02 -23.88 -2.95
C LEU A 369 -7.56 -23.53 -3.26
N VAL A 370 -6.67 -23.60 -2.26
CA VAL A 370 -5.23 -23.29 -2.46
C VAL A 370 -4.58 -24.28 -3.43
N SER A 371 -4.83 -25.58 -3.27
CA SER A 371 -4.24 -26.61 -4.13
C SER A 371 -4.73 -26.56 -5.58
N SER A 372 -6.02 -26.23 -5.79
CA SER A 372 -6.58 -26.09 -7.14
C SER A 372 -6.10 -24.81 -7.84
N LEU A 373 -6.04 -23.70 -7.11
CA LEU A 373 -5.71 -22.40 -7.69
C LEU A 373 -4.20 -22.16 -7.79
N LEU A 374 -3.41 -22.66 -6.84
CA LEU A 374 -1.98 -22.39 -6.70
C LEU A 374 -1.21 -23.70 -6.43
N PRO A 375 -1.23 -24.68 -7.35
CA PRO A 375 -0.77 -26.05 -7.08
C PRO A 375 0.70 -26.14 -6.65
N ARG A 376 1.60 -25.33 -7.22
CA ARG A 376 3.02 -25.33 -6.83
C ARG A 376 3.24 -24.68 -5.47
N ILE A 377 2.59 -23.55 -5.22
CA ILE A 377 2.62 -22.86 -3.93
C ILE A 377 2.07 -23.78 -2.83
N TRP A 378 1.01 -24.52 -3.12
CA TRP A 378 0.47 -25.54 -2.23
C TRP A 378 1.51 -26.60 -1.86
N GLN A 379 2.23 -27.18 -2.83
CA GLN A 379 3.31 -28.15 -2.56
C GLN A 379 4.38 -27.57 -1.61
N ILE A 380 4.77 -26.31 -1.82
CA ILE A 380 5.74 -25.61 -0.98
C ILE A 380 5.19 -25.39 0.44
N ILE A 381 3.93 -24.95 0.57
CA ILE A 381 3.27 -24.77 1.88
C ILE A 381 3.18 -26.09 2.62
N VAL A 382 2.87 -27.21 1.93
CA VAL A 382 2.84 -28.55 2.54
C VAL A 382 4.20 -28.93 3.10
N GLU A 383 5.28 -28.69 2.36
CA GLU A 383 6.63 -29.01 2.84
C GLU A 383 7.06 -28.09 4.00
N ILE A 384 6.75 -26.79 3.96
CA ILE A 384 6.94 -25.89 5.10
C ILE A 384 6.17 -26.40 6.32
N ALA A 385 4.89 -26.73 6.14
CA ALA A 385 4.02 -27.18 7.23
C ALA A 385 4.52 -28.48 7.86
N LYS A 386 4.96 -29.45 7.05
CA LYS A 386 5.52 -30.72 7.50
C LYS A 386 6.76 -30.48 8.38
N ARG A 387 7.75 -29.77 7.88
CA ARG A 387 9.00 -29.49 8.62
C ARG A 387 8.73 -28.73 9.91
N TYR A 388 7.87 -27.70 9.84
CA TYR A 388 7.51 -26.92 11.02
C TYR A 388 6.77 -27.76 12.07
N GLN A 389 5.86 -28.63 11.65
CA GLN A 389 5.15 -29.52 12.57
C GLN A 389 6.10 -30.54 13.21
N GLU A 390 7.08 -31.08 12.49
CA GLU A 390 8.13 -31.95 13.04
C GLU A 390 8.95 -31.20 14.11
N GLU A 391 9.35 -29.95 13.83
CA GLU A 391 10.04 -29.10 14.82
C GLU A 391 9.19 -28.83 16.06
N LEU A 392 7.91 -28.48 15.89
CA LEU A 392 6.98 -28.23 16.98
C LEU A 392 6.76 -29.48 17.83
N THR A 393 6.51 -30.62 17.19
CA THR A 393 6.30 -31.91 17.86
C THR A 393 7.52 -32.29 18.69
N THR A 394 8.72 -32.07 18.15
CA THR A 394 9.98 -32.31 18.85
C THR A 394 10.13 -31.38 20.06
N TYR A 395 9.93 -30.08 19.87
CA TYR A 395 10.09 -29.07 20.93
C TYR A 395 9.09 -29.28 22.09
N PHE A 396 7.83 -29.59 21.76
CA PHE A 396 6.76 -29.84 22.74
C PHE A 396 6.63 -31.31 23.14
N ARG A 397 7.61 -32.16 22.80
CA ARG A 397 7.67 -33.59 23.20
C ARG A 397 6.40 -34.37 22.88
N GLY A 398 5.78 -34.09 21.74
CA GLY A 398 4.56 -34.75 21.29
C GLY A 398 3.25 -34.22 21.88
N ASP A 399 3.27 -33.09 22.61
CA ASP A 399 2.04 -32.46 23.12
C ASP A 399 1.22 -31.82 21.98
N MET A 400 0.29 -32.60 21.42
CA MET A 400 -0.56 -32.17 20.32
C MET A 400 -1.51 -31.02 20.71
N GLY A 401 -1.82 -30.83 21.99
CA GLY A 401 -2.64 -29.71 22.46
C GLY A 401 -1.98 -28.35 22.17
N ARG A 402 -0.65 -28.32 22.08
CA ARG A 402 0.13 -27.14 21.70
C ARG A 402 0.48 -27.12 20.22
N VAL A 403 0.82 -28.28 19.64
CA VAL A 403 1.21 -28.38 18.22
C VAL A 403 0.05 -28.04 17.29
N GLU A 404 -1.15 -28.56 17.53
CA GLU A 404 -2.32 -28.38 16.66
C GLU A 404 -2.68 -26.90 16.45
N PRO A 405 -2.81 -26.05 17.48
CA PRO A 405 -3.09 -24.62 17.30
C PRO A 405 -2.04 -23.89 16.45
N MET A 406 -0.77 -24.28 16.54
CA MET A 406 0.34 -23.68 15.80
C MET A 406 0.56 -24.24 14.40
N ALA A 407 -0.07 -25.35 14.03
CA ALA A 407 0.11 -25.96 12.72
C ALA A 407 -0.27 -24.99 11.58
N VAL A 408 0.55 -24.98 10.52
CA VAL A 408 0.29 -24.16 9.31
C VAL A 408 -0.87 -24.75 8.51
N ILE A 409 -0.97 -26.08 8.46
CA ILE A 409 -2.06 -26.81 7.82
C ILE A 409 -2.74 -27.66 8.88
N TRP A 410 -4.05 -27.43 9.09
CA TRP A 410 -4.84 -28.25 10.01
C TRP A 410 -6.34 -28.13 9.71
N GLY A 411 -7.09 -29.20 9.96
CA GLY A 411 -8.56 -29.18 9.84
C GLY A 411 -9.09 -28.71 8.49
N GLY A 412 -8.44 -29.12 7.39
CA GLY A 412 -8.86 -28.74 6.03
C GLY A 412 -8.47 -27.32 5.60
N ASN A 413 -7.72 -26.57 6.41
CA ASN A 413 -7.34 -25.19 6.13
C ASN A 413 -5.82 -24.95 6.16
N VAL A 414 -5.40 -23.90 5.46
CA VAL A 414 -4.10 -23.23 5.56
C VAL A 414 -4.26 -22.00 6.46
N ARG A 415 -3.53 -21.93 7.57
CA ARG A 415 -3.60 -20.84 8.56
C ARG A 415 -2.50 -19.82 8.28
N MET A 416 -2.85 -18.68 7.70
CA MET A 416 -1.88 -17.72 7.15
C MET A 416 -1.02 -17.07 8.23
N ALA A 417 -1.62 -16.72 9.38
CA ALA A 417 -0.86 -16.18 10.52
C ALA A 417 0.21 -17.16 11.03
N ASN A 418 -0.09 -18.46 11.08
CA ASN A 418 0.87 -19.48 11.49
C ASN A 418 2.00 -19.65 10.46
N LEU A 419 1.69 -19.52 9.16
CA LEU A 419 2.70 -19.49 8.10
C LEU A 419 3.65 -18.28 8.26
N CYS A 420 3.11 -17.10 8.57
CA CYS A 420 3.93 -15.93 8.91
C CYS A 420 4.82 -16.18 10.13
N ILE A 421 4.28 -16.72 11.23
CA ILE A 421 5.03 -17.00 12.46
C ILE A 421 6.13 -18.04 12.23
N CYS A 422 5.87 -19.05 11.41
CA CYS A 422 6.84 -20.06 11.02
C CYS A 422 8.04 -19.40 10.31
N ALA A 423 7.78 -18.60 9.26
CA ALA A 423 8.82 -18.13 8.34
C ALA A 423 9.49 -16.81 8.71
N CYS A 424 8.76 -15.86 9.31
CA CYS A 424 9.27 -14.49 9.48
C CYS A 424 10.33 -14.42 10.59
N TYR A 425 11.40 -13.63 10.39
CA TYR A 425 12.42 -13.42 11.44
C TYR A 425 11.93 -12.49 12.56
N ALA A 426 10.91 -11.67 12.30
CA ALA A 426 10.30 -10.77 13.27
C ALA A 426 8.77 -10.75 13.11
N VAL A 427 8.08 -10.70 14.24
CA VAL A 427 6.63 -10.54 14.34
C VAL A 427 6.34 -9.39 15.29
N ASN A 428 5.57 -8.39 14.90
CA ASN A 428 5.21 -7.29 15.79
C ASN A 428 3.71 -7.03 15.85
N GLY A 429 3.26 -6.61 17.04
CA GLY A 429 1.98 -5.93 17.22
C GLY A 429 2.12 -4.41 17.05
N VAL A 430 0.98 -3.73 17.16
CA VAL A 430 0.81 -2.31 16.78
C VAL A 430 0.56 -1.36 17.95
N SER A 431 0.56 -1.88 19.16
CA SER A 431 0.56 -1.15 20.42
C SER A 431 1.10 -2.04 21.54
N ALA A 432 1.54 -1.45 22.65
CA ALA A 432 2.09 -2.24 23.77
C ALA A 432 1.09 -3.29 24.28
N LEU A 433 -0.17 -2.89 24.53
CA LEU A 433 -1.23 -3.80 24.97
C LEU A 433 -1.52 -4.88 23.93
N HIS A 434 -1.60 -4.50 22.65
CA HIS A 434 -1.84 -5.44 21.56
C HIS A 434 -0.71 -6.48 21.47
N SER A 435 0.55 -6.05 21.46
CA SER A 435 1.71 -6.94 21.46
C SER A 435 1.75 -7.86 22.69
N ASP A 436 1.28 -7.40 23.85
CA ASP A 436 1.18 -8.23 25.04
C ASP A 436 0.11 -9.31 24.91
N ILE A 437 -1.07 -8.99 24.35
CA ILE A 437 -2.13 -9.97 24.06
C ILE A 437 -1.63 -11.02 23.08
N LEU A 438 -0.88 -10.63 22.04
CA LEU A 438 -0.29 -11.59 21.10
C LEU A 438 0.64 -12.59 21.79
N LYS A 439 1.45 -12.14 22.75
CA LYS A 439 2.42 -12.99 23.47
C LYS A 439 1.79 -13.84 24.57
N LYS A 440 0.74 -13.34 25.23
CA LYS A 440 0.12 -13.99 26.39
C LYS A 440 -1.00 -14.95 25.98
N ASP A 441 -1.71 -14.63 24.90
CA ASP A 441 -2.94 -15.33 24.51
C ASP A 441 -2.83 -15.89 23.08
N VAL A 442 -2.88 -15.03 22.05
CA VAL A 442 -3.11 -15.45 20.65
C VAL A 442 -2.01 -16.37 20.11
N PHE A 443 -0.75 -16.03 20.35
CA PHE A 443 0.43 -16.75 19.87
C PHE A 443 1.32 -17.21 21.01
N HIS A 444 0.73 -17.52 22.17
CA HIS A 444 1.46 -17.84 23.39
C HIS A 444 2.54 -18.91 23.20
N ASP A 445 2.16 -20.06 22.64
CA ASP A 445 3.10 -21.17 22.49
C ASP A 445 4.22 -20.88 21.47
N ALA A 446 3.90 -20.12 20.42
CA ALA A 446 4.90 -19.66 19.44
C ALA A 446 5.88 -18.65 20.06
N TYR A 447 5.38 -17.78 20.94
CA TYR A 447 6.19 -16.86 21.74
C TYR A 447 7.11 -17.62 22.71
N VAL A 448 6.60 -18.62 23.43
CA VAL A 448 7.41 -19.47 24.32
C VAL A 448 8.55 -20.15 23.55
N ARG A 449 8.29 -20.61 22.32
CA ARG A 449 9.32 -21.24 21.48
C ARG A 449 10.38 -20.25 20.98
N THR A 450 9.95 -19.06 20.54
CA THR A 450 10.83 -18.07 19.88
C THR A 450 10.58 -16.64 20.41
N PRO A 451 10.92 -16.35 21.67
CA PRO A 451 10.54 -15.09 22.32
C PRO A 451 11.18 -13.86 21.63
N ASP A 452 12.40 -14.00 21.14
CA ASP A 452 13.14 -12.92 20.48
C ASP A 452 12.50 -12.46 19.16
N LYS A 453 11.66 -13.30 18.54
CA LYS A 453 10.93 -12.97 17.30
C LYS A 453 9.85 -11.90 17.54
N PHE A 454 9.26 -11.85 18.73
CA PHE A 454 8.10 -11.01 19.02
C PHE A 454 8.50 -9.61 19.50
N LYS A 455 8.15 -8.59 18.71
CA LYS A 455 8.45 -7.18 18.94
C LYS A 455 7.15 -6.36 19.16
N ASN A 456 7.34 -5.07 19.46
CA ASN A 456 6.26 -4.08 19.50
C ASN A 456 6.71 -2.85 18.71
N VAL A 457 5.85 -2.39 17.80
CA VAL A 457 6.03 -1.12 17.11
C VAL A 457 4.68 -0.41 17.22
N THR A 458 4.59 0.58 18.11
CA THR A 458 3.33 1.31 18.28
C THR A 458 3.08 2.19 17.06
N ASN A 459 1.87 2.09 16.50
CA ASN A 459 1.48 2.87 15.34
C ASN A 459 1.64 4.37 15.57
N GLY A 460 1.89 5.10 14.48
CA GLY A 460 1.96 6.55 14.46
C GLY A 460 1.28 7.13 13.23
N ILE A 461 1.13 8.45 13.22
CA ILE A 461 0.62 9.23 12.10
C ILE A 461 1.67 10.24 11.65
N ASP A 462 1.64 10.63 10.37
CA ASP A 462 2.50 11.70 9.88
C ASP A 462 1.95 13.08 10.29
N HIS A 463 2.79 13.95 10.85
CA HIS A 463 2.38 15.30 11.28
C HIS A 463 2.27 16.29 10.11
N ARG A 464 2.73 15.90 8.91
CA ARG A 464 2.67 16.73 7.71
C ARG A 464 1.21 16.86 7.28
N ARG A 465 0.54 15.74 7.02
CA ARG A 465 -0.89 15.71 6.67
C ARG A 465 -1.79 15.98 7.86
N TRP A 466 -1.56 15.29 8.99
CA TRP A 466 -2.50 15.28 10.11
C TRP A 466 -2.37 16.45 11.10
N LEU A 467 -1.53 17.44 10.78
CA LEU A 467 -1.45 18.68 11.56
C LEU A 467 -1.17 19.89 10.68
N ALA A 468 -0.06 19.91 9.95
CA ALA A 468 0.35 21.10 9.21
C ALA A 468 -0.48 21.39 7.95
N GLU A 469 -0.80 20.35 7.18
CA GLU A 469 -1.65 20.48 5.99
C GLU A 469 -3.11 20.76 6.37
N CYS A 470 -3.66 19.97 7.30
CA CYS A 470 -5.09 20.05 7.63
C CYS A 470 -5.47 21.21 8.58
N ASN A 471 -4.52 21.77 9.32
CA ASN A 471 -4.77 22.86 10.25
C ASN A 471 -3.62 23.90 10.26
N PRO A 472 -3.46 24.67 9.16
CA PRO A 472 -2.34 25.59 8.98
C PRO A 472 -2.28 26.68 10.07
N GLU A 473 -3.40 27.16 10.58
CA GLU A 473 -3.40 28.17 11.66
C GLU A 473 -2.88 27.60 12.98
N LEU A 474 -3.22 26.34 13.31
CA LEU A 474 -2.68 25.65 14.48
C LEU A 474 -1.19 25.35 14.30
N ASP A 475 -0.77 24.93 13.11
CA ASP A 475 0.64 24.74 12.78
C ASP A 475 1.47 26.02 12.96
N LEU A 476 0.94 27.19 12.55
CA LEU A 476 1.57 28.49 12.81
C LEU A 476 1.69 28.78 14.31
N LEU A 477 0.62 28.59 15.09
CA LEU A 477 0.66 28.80 16.54
C LEU A 477 1.71 27.87 17.21
N ILE A 478 1.76 26.61 16.81
CA ILE A 478 2.74 25.64 17.33
C ILE A 478 4.17 26.07 16.97
N LYS A 479 4.40 26.50 15.73
CA LYS A 479 5.72 27.00 15.29
C LYS A 479 6.16 28.20 16.12
N GLU A 480 5.27 29.13 16.41
CA GLU A 480 5.59 30.30 17.25
C GLU A 480 5.93 29.90 18.69
N CYS A 481 5.18 28.97 19.28
CA CYS A 481 5.41 28.49 20.65
C CYS A 481 6.65 27.60 20.80
N CYS A 482 6.92 26.75 19.80
CA CYS A 482 7.98 25.73 19.86
C CYS A 482 9.27 26.16 19.14
N GLY A 483 9.38 27.42 18.71
CA GLY A 483 10.57 27.95 18.05
C GLY A 483 10.80 27.41 16.62
N GLY A 484 9.73 27.05 15.91
CA GLY A 484 9.72 26.75 14.48
C GLY A 484 9.17 25.36 14.09
N PRO A 485 9.42 24.90 12.86
CA PRO A 485 8.82 23.69 12.28
C PRO A 485 9.46 22.37 12.76
N LYS A 486 10.27 22.39 13.83
CA LYS A 486 11.09 21.23 14.25
C LYS A 486 10.24 19.98 14.51
N TYR A 487 9.02 20.15 15.01
CA TYR A 487 8.13 19.04 15.34
C TYR A 487 7.73 18.17 14.13
N LEU A 488 7.82 18.70 12.91
CA LEU A 488 7.47 17.94 11.69
C LEU A 488 8.45 16.79 11.41
N LEU A 489 9.68 16.89 11.94
CA LEU A 489 10.72 15.87 11.88
C LEU A 489 11.00 15.24 13.25
N HIS A 490 10.80 16.00 14.34
CA HIS A 490 11.06 15.58 15.72
C HIS A 490 9.85 15.93 16.62
N PRO A 491 8.78 15.11 16.60
CA PRO A 491 7.52 15.41 17.29
C PRO A 491 7.64 15.66 18.79
N GLU A 492 8.72 15.20 19.43
CA GLU A 492 9.02 15.44 20.85
C GLU A 492 9.13 16.93 21.18
N ALA A 493 9.44 17.76 20.18
CA ALA A 493 9.44 19.22 20.32
C ALA A 493 8.07 19.80 20.71
N LEU A 494 6.96 19.09 20.46
CA LEU A 494 5.62 19.51 20.89
C LEU A 494 5.50 19.62 22.41
N LYS A 495 6.40 18.99 23.18
CA LYS A 495 6.45 19.13 24.64
C LYS A 495 6.68 20.58 25.08
N ASP A 496 7.29 21.42 24.24
CA ASP A 496 7.49 22.83 24.55
C ASP A 496 6.17 23.61 24.71
N LEU A 497 5.05 23.08 24.18
CA LEU A 497 3.70 23.64 24.41
C LEU A 497 3.28 23.61 25.89
N GLU A 498 3.85 22.72 26.72
CA GLU A 498 3.55 22.64 28.15
C GLU A 498 3.88 23.96 28.88
N LYS A 499 4.81 24.75 28.35
CA LYS A 499 5.18 26.08 28.89
C LYS A 499 4.05 27.10 28.77
N TYR A 500 3.13 26.90 27.82
CA TYR A 500 2.04 27.82 27.49
C TYR A 500 0.67 27.33 27.97
N LYS A 501 0.61 26.26 28.77
CA LYS A 501 -0.64 25.66 29.25
C LYS A 501 -1.55 26.64 30.00
N ASP A 502 -0.95 27.66 30.64
CA ASP A 502 -1.62 28.72 31.41
C ASP A 502 -1.48 30.11 30.77
N ASP A 503 -0.91 30.20 29.55
CA ASP A 503 -0.73 31.48 28.85
C ASP A 503 -2.04 31.92 28.21
N ALA A 504 -2.63 33.01 28.73
CA ALA A 504 -3.93 33.50 28.28
C ALA A 504 -3.97 33.87 26.78
N SER A 505 -2.88 34.41 26.23
CA SER A 505 -2.83 34.82 24.82
C SER A 505 -2.81 33.60 23.89
N VAL A 506 -2.01 32.58 24.24
CA VAL A 506 -1.95 31.32 23.49
C VAL A 506 -3.28 30.58 23.55
N LEU A 507 -3.90 30.51 24.74
CA LEU A 507 -5.20 29.87 24.92
C LEU A 507 -6.33 30.58 24.16
N GLU A 508 -6.34 31.91 24.14
CA GLU A 508 -7.32 32.69 23.36
C GLU A 508 -7.15 32.44 21.85
N ARG A 509 -5.91 32.44 21.34
CA ARG A 509 -5.65 32.13 19.93
C ARG A 509 -6.01 30.69 19.58
N LEU A 510 -5.72 29.73 20.46
CA LEU A 510 -6.12 28.33 20.27
C LEU A 510 -7.65 28.19 20.21
N ALA A 511 -8.38 28.87 21.10
CA ALA A 511 -9.83 28.89 21.10
C ALA A 511 -10.41 29.50 19.82
N LYS A 512 -9.81 30.60 19.33
CA LYS A 512 -10.17 31.22 18.05
C LYS A 512 -9.95 30.25 16.88
N ILE A 513 -8.78 29.64 16.76
CA ILE A 513 -8.47 28.65 15.71
C ILE A 513 -9.48 27.50 15.73
N LYS A 514 -9.85 27.00 16.92
CA LYS A 514 -10.88 25.95 17.02
C LYS A 514 -12.25 26.44 16.56
N ARG A 515 -12.65 27.67 16.92
CA ARG A 515 -13.92 28.28 16.50
C ARG A 515 -13.97 28.43 14.98
N ASP A 516 -12.91 28.94 14.37
CA ASP A 516 -12.83 29.14 12.92
C ASP A 516 -12.91 27.80 12.16
N ASN A 517 -12.18 26.78 12.64
CA ASN A 517 -12.28 25.41 12.10
C ASN A 517 -13.70 24.82 12.20
N LYS A 518 -14.41 25.05 13.32
CA LYS A 518 -15.81 24.61 13.47
C LYS A 518 -16.74 25.34 12.49
N MET A 519 -16.52 26.63 12.25
CA MET A 519 -17.28 27.40 11.27
C MET A 519 -17.04 26.92 9.83
N ALA A 520 -15.79 26.60 9.49
CA ALA A 520 -15.44 26.01 8.20
C ALA A 520 -16.12 24.65 8.01
N PHE A 521 -16.03 23.76 9.01
CA PHE A 521 -16.69 22.45 8.95
C PHE A 521 -18.23 22.55 8.89
N ALA A 522 -18.85 23.45 9.66
CA ALA A 522 -20.29 23.68 9.59
C ALA A 522 -20.73 24.19 8.21
N SER A 523 -19.94 25.07 7.58
CA SER A 523 -20.17 25.53 6.22
C SER A 523 -20.08 24.40 5.20
N TYR A 524 -19.08 23.52 5.35
CA TYR A 524 -18.94 22.31 4.53
C TYR A 524 -20.15 21.38 4.68
N VAL A 525 -20.55 21.05 5.91
CA VAL A 525 -21.72 20.18 6.17
C VAL A 525 -23.00 20.78 5.60
N ALA A 526 -23.21 22.10 5.74
CA ALA A 526 -24.36 22.78 5.17
C ALA A 526 -24.38 22.71 3.64
N LYS A 527 -23.22 22.83 2.99
CA LYS A 527 -23.08 22.70 1.54
C LYS A 527 -23.38 21.27 1.06
N GLU A 528 -22.84 20.26 1.74
CA GLU A 528 -22.92 18.86 1.29
C GLU A 528 -24.24 18.16 1.66
N SER A 529 -24.86 18.54 2.78
CA SER A 529 -26.04 17.85 3.33
C SER A 529 -27.25 18.75 3.56
N GLY A 530 -27.11 20.07 3.46
CA GLY A 530 -28.15 21.03 3.81
C GLY A 530 -28.35 21.24 5.32
N ILE A 531 -27.63 20.49 6.17
CA ILE A 531 -27.74 20.58 7.63
C ILE A 531 -26.92 21.76 8.15
N ILE A 532 -27.56 22.66 8.90
CA ILE A 532 -26.90 23.79 9.55
C ILE A 532 -26.54 23.40 10.99
N LEU A 533 -25.24 23.32 11.28
CA LEU A 533 -24.73 22.99 12.61
C LEU A 533 -24.59 24.24 13.49
N ASN A 534 -24.95 24.14 14.77
CA ASN A 534 -24.69 25.17 15.77
C ASN A 534 -23.19 25.15 16.17
N THR A 535 -22.43 26.15 15.73
CA THR A 535 -20.98 26.25 15.99
C THR A 535 -20.61 26.61 17.42
N ASP A 536 -21.57 27.06 18.25
CA ASP A 536 -21.34 27.27 19.69
C ASP A 536 -21.52 25.97 20.51
N ALA A 537 -22.17 24.93 19.96
CA ALA A 537 -22.34 23.64 20.62
C ALA A 537 -21.04 22.79 20.62
N MET A 538 -20.92 21.81 21.52
CA MET A 538 -19.84 20.82 21.46
C MET A 538 -19.98 19.96 20.20
N PHE A 539 -18.89 19.77 19.44
CA PHE A 539 -18.85 18.83 18.33
C PHE A 539 -18.33 17.49 18.85
N ASP A 540 -19.23 16.52 19.00
CA ASP A 540 -18.91 15.14 19.34
C ASP A 540 -18.84 14.32 18.04
N VAL A 541 -17.70 13.67 17.79
CA VAL A 541 -17.37 13.10 16.47
C VAL A 541 -16.83 11.69 16.64
N GLN A 542 -17.57 10.72 16.09
CA GLN A 542 -17.14 9.33 15.98
C GLN A 542 -17.05 8.93 14.50
N VAL A 543 -15.83 8.92 13.95
CA VAL A 543 -15.57 8.53 12.56
C VAL A 543 -14.63 7.33 12.55
N LYS A 544 -15.17 6.17 12.18
CA LYS A 544 -14.47 4.89 12.02
C LYS A 544 -15.39 3.93 11.25
N ARG A 545 -14.84 2.80 10.79
CA ARG A 545 -15.65 1.70 10.23
C ARG A 545 -16.69 1.26 11.28
N LEU A 546 -17.91 0.99 10.81
CA LEU A 546 -19.02 0.46 11.62
C LEU A 546 -18.76 -0.98 12.04
#